data_AF-A0A2N1VE10-F1
#
_entry.id   AF-A0A2N1VE10-F1
#
_cell.length_a   1.000
_cell.length_b   1.000
_cell.length_c   1.000
_cell.angle_alpha   90.00
_cell.angle_beta   90.00
_cell.angle_gamma   90.00
#
_symmetry.space_group_name_H-M   'P 1'
#
loop_
_entity.id
_entity.type
_entity.pdbx_description
1 polymer ?
#
loop_
_entity_poly.entity_id
_entity_poly.type
_entity_poly.pdbx_seq_one_letter_code
_entity_poly.pdbx_strand_id
1 'polypeptide(L)'
;MNYEDKDFWDTPALSEKQFDTEEEVERSSQYVEERLWDKVEREGSKIRFAKDVKALYRYMRDKYIPWYRKTIVIAALIYFISPIDTIPDFTPFFGYLDDLGVIVAAIKYLGREIVPYYD
;
A
#
# COMPACT_ATOMS: atom_id res chain seq x y z
N MET A 1 -28.88 18.96 22.73
CA MET A 1 -28.08 17.73 22.79
C MET A 1 -26.87 18.00 21.94
N ASN A 2 -25.71 18.25 22.56
CA ASN A 2 -24.50 18.76 21.92
C ASN A 2 -23.80 17.65 21.12
N TYR A 3 -23.46 17.96 19.88
CA TYR A 3 -22.63 17.15 18.98
C TYR A 3 -21.21 17.72 18.92
N GLU A 4 -20.55 17.79 20.06
CA GLU A 4 -19.11 18.04 20.15
C GLU A 4 -18.59 17.08 21.21
N ASP A 5 -18.03 15.94 20.77
CA ASP A 5 -16.76 15.40 21.26
C ASP A 5 -16.49 13.98 20.72
N LYS A 6 -15.52 13.93 19.79
CA LYS A 6 -14.37 13.01 19.73
C LYS A 6 -14.62 11.49 19.65
N ASP A 7 -14.47 10.96 18.43
CA ASP A 7 -13.47 9.93 18.14
C ASP A 7 -13.07 9.97 16.65
N PHE A 8 -11.79 10.22 16.38
CA PHE A 8 -11.20 10.31 15.03
C PHE A 8 -11.00 8.94 14.36
N TRP A 9 -11.35 7.84 15.05
CA TRP A 9 -11.30 6.46 14.54
C TRP A 9 -12.36 6.14 13.48
N ASP A 10 -13.19 7.11 13.09
CA ASP A 10 -14.34 6.94 12.20
C ASP A 10 -14.04 7.33 10.75
N THR A 11 -12.81 7.07 10.28
CA THR A 11 -12.43 7.29 8.87
C THR A 11 -12.72 6.00 8.06
N PRO A 12 -13.73 5.97 7.17
CA PRO A 12 -14.15 4.74 6.48
C PRO A 12 -13.21 4.31 5.35
N ALA A 13 -12.19 5.11 5.03
CA ALA A 13 -11.45 5.02 3.77
C ALA A 13 -10.60 3.75 3.58
N LEU A 14 -10.31 3.00 4.64
CA LEU A 14 -9.55 1.73 4.58
C LEU A 14 -10.31 0.52 5.13
N SER A 15 -11.34 0.71 5.98
CA SER A 15 -12.21 -0.38 6.42
C SER A 15 -13.31 -0.71 5.40
N GLU A 16 -13.68 0.25 4.52
CA GLU A 16 -14.77 0.07 3.54
C GLU A 16 -14.30 -0.26 2.11
N LYS A 17 -12.99 -0.23 1.79
CA LYS A 17 -12.49 -0.74 0.50
C LYS A 17 -12.47 -2.27 0.53
N GLN A 18 -13.67 -2.83 0.47
CA GLN A 18 -13.90 -4.24 0.28
C GLN A 18 -13.44 -4.61 -1.14
N PHE A 19 -12.31 -5.32 -1.23
CA PHE A 19 -11.92 -6.01 -2.46
C PHE A 19 -12.76 -7.28 -2.57
N ASP A 20 -14.06 -7.13 -2.79
CA ASP A 20 -15.01 -8.24 -2.84
C ASP A 20 -15.10 -8.81 -4.25
N THR A 21 -14.63 -8.07 -5.25
CA THR A 21 -14.67 -8.45 -6.66
C THR A 21 -13.32 -8.32 -7.36
N GLU A 22 -13.12 -9.14 -8.38
CA GLU A 22 -11.93 -9.07 -9.25
C GLU A 22 -11.82 -7.73 -9.99
N GLU A 23 -12.95 -7.12 -10.36
CA GLU A 23 -12.98 -5.83 -11.05
C GLU A 23 -12.47 -4.67 -10.17
N GLU A 24 -12.75 -4.71 -8.86
CA GLU A 24 -12.25 -3.72 -7.90
C GLU A 24 -10.76 -3.86 -7.67
N VAL A 25 -10.28 -5.11 -7.62
CA VAL A 25 -8.85 -5.44 -7.58
C VAL A 25 -8.14 -4.93 -8.82
N GLU A 26 -8.73 -5.10 -10.00
CA GLU A 26 -8.16 -4.61 -11.26
C GLU A 26 -8.12 -3.08 -11.31
N ARG A 27 -9.23 -2.39 -10.99
CA ARG A 27 -9.28 -0.92 -10.89
C ARG A 27 -8.24 -0.38 -9.91
N SER A 28 -8.08 -1.04 -8.78
CA SER A 28 -7.11 -0.64 -7.76
C SER A 28 -5.67 -0.91 -8.19
N SER A 29 -5.43 -1.99 -8.94
CA SER A 29 -4.12 -2.28 -9.54
C SER A 29 -3.71 -1.20 -10.54
N GLN A 30 -4.65 -0.70 -11.34
CA GLN A 30 -4.44 0.41 -12.27
C GLN A 30 -4.09 1.70 -11.52
N TYR A 31 -4.83 2.03 -10.45
CA TYR A 31 -4.50 3.17 -9.59
C TYR A 31 -3.09 3.08 -8.99
N VAL A 32 -2.69 1.89 -8.52
CA VAL A 32 -1.34 1.65 -8.02
C VAL A 32 -0.31 1.91 -9.12
N GLU A 33 -0.53 1.34 -10.31
CA GLU A 33 0.39 1.48 -11.44
C GLU A 33 0.63 2.93 -11.87
N GLU A 34 -0.41 3.76 -11.88
CA GLU A 34 -0.33 5.18 -12.25
C GLU A 34 0.46 6.05 -11.27
N ARG A 35 0.52 5.65 -9.99
CA ARG A 35 1.00 6.52 -8.90
C ARG A 35 2.23 5.99 -8.17
N LEU A 36 2.52 4.69 -8.29
CA LEU A 36 3.57 4.04 -7.52
C LEU A 36 4.94 4.66 -7.76
N TRP A 37 5.29 4.86 -9.02
CA TRP A 37 6.63 5.31 -9.41
C TRP A 37 6.88 6.75 -9.00
N ASP A 38 5.88 7.62 -9.10
CA ASP A 38 5.96 9.00 -8.61
C ASP A 38 6.31 9.06 -7.12
N LYS A 39 5.71 8.17 -6.29
CA LYS A 39 6.00 8.10 -4.86
C LYS A 39 7.40 7.50 -4.61
N VAL A 40 7.77 6.41 -5.30
CA VAL A 40 9.10 5.77 -5.17
C VAL A 40 10.25 6.74 -5.50
N GLU A 41 10.07 7.59 -6.52
CA GLU A 41 11.04 8.60 -6.93
C GLU A 41 11.15 9.74 -5.90
N ARG A 42 10.02 10.23 -5.37
CA ARG A 42 9.99 11.31 -4.37
C ARG A 42 10.64 10.91 -3.04
N GLU A 43 10.50 9.65 -2.64
CA GLU A 43 11.02 9.19 -1.34
C GLU A 43 12.48 8.73 -1.36
N GLY A 44 13.19 8.89 -2.47
CA GLY A 44 14.65 8.72 -2.52
C GLY A 44 15.08 7.31 -2.08
N SER A 45 14.48 6.29 -2.70
CA SER A 45 14.48 4.91 -2.24
C SER A 45 15.89 4.31 -2.12
N LYS A 46 16.24 3.87 -0.91
CA LYS A 46 17.35 2.94 -0.67
C LYS A 46 17.21 1.77 -1.66
N ILE A 47 18.32 1.33 -2.26
CA ILE A 47 18.34 0.27 -3.30
C ILE A 47 17.51 -0.97 -2.89
N ARG A 48 17.50 -1.33 -1.60
CA ARG A 48 16.72 -2.47 -1.09
C ARG A 48 15.21 -2.22 -1.08
N PHE A 49 14.77 -1.04 -0.66
CA PHE A 49 13.34 -0.69 -0.62
C PHE A 49 12.72 -0.60 -2.02
N ALA A 50 13.46 -0.03 -2.98
CA ALA A 50 13.03 -0.03 -4.37
C ALA A 50 12.83 -1.46 -4.92
N LYS A 51 13.70 -2.40 -4.54
CA LYS A 51 13.55 -3.82 -4.91
C LYS A 51 12.31 -4.45 -4.28
N ASP A 52 12.05 -4.17 -3.00
CA ASP A 52 10.89 -4.65 -2.26
C ASP A 52 9.57 -4.19 -2.92
N VAL A 53 9.46 -2.89 -3.21
CA VAL A 53 8.28 -2.32 -3.90
C VAL A 53 8.12 -2.89 -5.31
N LYS A 54 9.24 -3.05 -6.04
CA LYS A 54 9.21 -3.64 -7.39
C LYS A 54 8.75 -5.10 -7.36
N ALA A 55 9.17 -5.89 -6.38
CA ALA A 55 8.72 -7.27 -6.22
C ALA A 55 7.20 -7.33 -5.96
N LEU A 56 6.68 -6.47 -5.07
CA LEU A 56 5.25 -6.36 -4.80
C LEU A 56 4.46 -5.93 -6.04
N TYR A 57 4.95 -4.94 -6.80
CA TYR A 57 4.32 -4.53 -8.05
C TYR A 57 4.24 -5.69 -9.06
N ARG A 58 5.29 -6.51 -9.19
CA ARG A 58 5.28 -7.68 -10.08
C ARG A 58 4.32 -8.76 -9.62
N TYR A 59 4.27 -9.03 -8.32
CA TYR A 59 3.32 -9.96 -7.73
C TYR A 59 1.87 -9.54 -8.04
N MET A 60 1.57 -8.25 -7.91
CA MET A 60 0.27 -7.68 -8.27
C MET A 60 -0.07 -7.89 -9.76
N ARG A 61 0.91 -7.72 -10.65
CA ARG A 61 0.74 -7.85 -12.11
C ARG A 61 0.71 -9.29 -12.61
N ASP A 62 1.06 -10.29 -11.79
CA ASP A 62 1.09 -11.68 -12.23
C ASP A 62 -0.34 -12.23 -12.45
N LYS A 63 -0.63 -12.64 -13.68
CA LYS A 63 -1.93 -13.21 -14.09
C LYS A 63 -2.20 -14.59 -13.51
N TYR A 64 -1.18 -15.30 -13.02
CA TYR A 64 -1.30 -16.62 -12.40
C TYR A 64 -1.64 -16.54 -10.90
N ILE A 65 -1.51 -15.36 -10.29
CA ILE A 65 -1.93 -15.12 -8.91
C ILE A 65 -3.44 -14.83 -8.89
N PRO A 66 -4.23 -15.58 -8.09
CA PRO A 66 -5.66 -15.29 -7.94
C PRO A 66 -5.88 -13.87 -7.42
N TRP A 67 -6.92 -13.19 -7.93
CA TRP A 67 -7.22 -11.79 -7.60
C TRP A 67 -7.31 -11.54 -6.08
N TYR A 68 -7.91 -12.45 -5.32
CA TYR A 68 -8.07 -12.32 -3.86
C TYR A 68 -6.72 -12.34 -3.12
N ARG A 69 -5.69 -12.99 -3.68
CA ARG A 69 -4.32 -12.97 -3.11
C ARG A 69 -3.62 -11.63 -3.37
N LYS A 70 -3.99 -10.91 -4.43
CA LYS A 70 -3.41 -9.60 -4.79
C LYS A 70 -3.90 -8.48 -3.88
N THR A 71 -5.07 -8.65 -3.27
CA THR A 71 -5.72 -7.65 -2.41
C THR A 71 -4.78 -7.10 -1.34
N ILE A 72 -4.02 -7.96 -0.66
CA ILE A 72 -3.11 -7.53 0.40
C ILE A 72 -1.95 -6.69 -0.13
N VAL A 73 -1.46 -7.02 -1.33
CA VAL A 73 -0.38 -6.29 -2.00
C VAL A 73 -0.89 -4.95 -2.49
N ILE A 74 -2.06 -4.93 -3.10
CA ILE A 74 -2.71 -3.71 -3.57
C ILE A 74 -3.02 -2.78 -2.40
N ALA A 75 -3.54 -3.31 -1.29
CA ALA A 75 -3.79 -2.54 -0.09
C ALA A 75 -2.51 -1.90 0.46
N ALA A 76 -1.42 -2.68 0.56
CA ALA A 76 -0.12 -2.18 1.01
C ALA A 76 0.46 -1.11 0.06
N LEU A 77 0.35 -1.31 -1.24
CA LEU A 77 0.82 -0.35 -2.24
C LEU A 77 -0.06 0.92 -2.29
N ILE A 78 -1.38 0.80 -2.12
CA ILE A 78 -2.29 1.95 -2.01
C ILE A 78 -1.96 2.76 -0.77
N TYR A 79 -1.73 2.09 0.36
CA TYR A 79 -1.32 2.75 1.60
C TYR A 79 -0.03 3.55 1.36
N PHE A 80 0.99 2.87 0.81
CA PHE A 80 2.26 3.50 0.44
C PHE A 80 2.10 4.67 -0.53
N ILE A 81 1.16 4.62 -1.49
CA ILE A 81 0.94 5.68 -2.49
C ILE A 81 0.09 6.84 -1.95
N SER A 82 -0.71 6.59 -0.90
CA SER A 82 -1.77 7.49 -0.47
C SER A 82 -1.21 8.87 -0.13
N PRO A 83 -1.64 9.93 -0.84
CA PRO A 83 -1.14 11.29 -0.62
C PRO A 83 -1.72 11.96 0.65
N ILE A 84 -2.49 11.24 1.48
CA ILE A 84 -3.32 11.83 2.56
C ILE A 84 -2.92 11.36 3.97
N ASP A 85 -2.13 10.30 4.16
CA ASP A 85 -1.70 9.91 5.52
C ASP A 85 -0.49 10.73 6.04
N THR A 86 -0.26 11.90 5.42
CA THR A 86 0.32 13.03 6.14
C THR A 86 -0.79 13.63 6.98
N ILE A 87 -1.06 13.06 8.16
CA ILE A 87 -1.60 13.85 9.26
C ILE A 87 -0.72 15.10 9.32
N PRO A 88 -1.24 16.31 9.03
CA PRO A 88 -0.46 17.51 9.17
C PRO A 88 -0.38 17.86 10.66
N ASP A 89 0.34 17.05 11.43
CA ASP A 89 0.76 17.36 12.79
C ASP A 89 2.28 17.20 12.90
N PHE A 90 2.96 18.33 12.66
CA PHE A 90 4.10 18.80 13.45
C PHE A 90 5.24 17.83 13.83
N THR A 91 5.50 16.77 13.06
CA THR A 91 6.65 15.89 13.33
C THR A 91 7.52 15.73 12.08
N PRO A 92 8.51 16.61 11.85
CA PRO A 92 9.23 16.73 10.57
C PRO A 92 10.08 15.52 10.14
N PHE A 93 10.02 14.37 10.82
CA PHE A 93 10.98 13.28 10.65
C PHE A 93 10.42 11.84 10.68
N PHE A 94 9.12 11.61 10.95
CA PHE A 94 8.63 10.24 11.25
C PHE A 94 7.75 9.57 10.18
N GLY A 95 7.22 10.29 9.19
CA GLY A 95 6.25 9.73 8.22
C GLY A 95 6.77 8.54 7.41
N TYR A 96 8.06 8.51 7.06
CA TYR A 96 8.65 7.44 6.25
C TYR A 96 8.69 6.06 6.93
N LEU A 97 8.68 6.01 8.27
CA LEU A 97 8.80 4.73 8.97
C LEU A 97 7.53 3.91 8.90
N ASP A 98 6.37 4.56 8.79
CA ASP A 98 5.07 3.87 8.72
C ASP A 98 4.86 3.24 7.34
N ASP A 99 5.13 4.00 6.28
CA ASP A 99 5.12 3.55 4.88
C ASP A 99 6.05 2.34 4.65
N LEU A 100 7.27 2.38 5.22
CA LEU A 100 8.20 1.24 5.19
C LEU A 100 7.67 0.04 5.99
N GLY A 101 7.01 0.29 7.12
CA GLY A 101 6.44 -0.73 7.99
C GLY A 101 5.39 -1.57 7.26
N VAL A 102 4.49 -0.93 6.51
CA VAL A 102 3.43 -1.60 5.75
C VAL A 102 4.00 -2.48 4.63
N ILE A 103 5.00 -1.98 3.90
CA ILE A 103 5.68 -2.79 2.86
C ILE A 103 6.39 -4.01 3.47
N VAL A 104 7.09 -3.81 4.60
CA VAL A 104 7.75 -4.92 5.33
C VAL A 104 6.71 -5.92 5.85
N ALA A 105 5.57 -5.47 6.34
CA ALA A 105 4.49 -6.33 6.81
C ALA A 105 3.92 -7.17 5.66
N ALA A 106 3.67 -6.57 4.49
CA ALA A 106 3.20 -7.27 3.30
C ALA A 106 4.19 -8.35 2.84
N ILE A 107 5.49 -8.04 2.79
CA ILE A 107 6.54 -9.01 2.43
C ILE A 107 6.59 -10.16 3.42
N LYS A 108 6.51 -9.87 4.73
CA LYS A 108 6.46 -10.91 5.78
C LYS A 108 5.24 -11.81 5.65
N TYR A 109 4.08 -11.24 5.31
CA TYR A 109 2.86 -12.00 5.09
C TYR A 109 2.97 -12.93 3.88
N LEU A 110 3.49 -12.45 2.74
CA LEU A 110 3.67 -13.25 1.52
C LEU A 110 4.76 -14.31 1.70
N GLY A 111 5.76 -14.06 2.56
CA GLY A 111 6.79 -15.02 2.91
C GLY A 111 7.57 -15.52 1.69
N ARG A 112 7.43 -16.80 1.35
CA ARG A 112 8.13 -17.39 0.19
C ARG A 112 7.45 -17.09 -1.14
N GLU A 113 6.17 -16.70 -1.13
CA GLU A 113 5.40 -16.43 -2.35
C GLU A 113 5.96 -15.23 -3.11
N ILE A 114 6.56 -14.26 -2.42
CA ILE A 114 7.14 -13.05 -3.04
C ILE A 114 8.56 -13.26 -3.60
N VAL A 115 9.26 -14.32 -3.18
CA VAL A 115 10.67 -14.58 -3.56
C VAL A 115 10.91 -14.60 -5.07
N PRO A 116 10.07 -15.26 -5.91
CA PRO A 116 10.27 -15.30 -7.36
C PRO A 116 10.20 -13.93 -8.05
N TYR A 117 9.69 -12.90 -7.37
CA TYR A 117 9.48 -11.58 -7.93
C TYR A 117 10.63 -10.61 -7.64
N TYR A 118 11.56 -11.02 -6.76
CA TYR A 118 12.86 -10.37 -6.60
C TYR A 118 13.78 -10.76 -7.76
N ASP A 119 14.28 -9.76 -8.50
CA ASP A 119 15.34 -9.93 -9.50
C ASP A 119 16.62 -10.49 -8.87
#